data_AF-A0A351R3K2-F1
#
_entry.id   AF-A0A351R3K2-F1
#
_cell.length_a   1.000
_cell.length_b   1.000
_cell.length_c   1.000
_cell.angle_alpha   90.00
_cell.angle_beta   90.00
_cell.angle_gamma   90.00
#
_symmetry.space_group_name_H-M   'P 1'
#
loop_
_entity.id
_entity.type
_entity.pdbx_description
1 polymer ?
#
loop_
_entity_poly.entity_id
_entity_poly.type
_entity_poly.pdbx_seq_one_letter_code
_entity_poly.pdbx_strand_id
1 'polypeptide(L)'
;MKKNRLFTVVGIVIALCIAIALYIFVSPKSTKNIPELSSIAQMEEAEVNQLIVGYSINQLIEVWGEPDISGNNEVRWQLNTTATLVVNTNNKGKVVICGILQ
;
A
#
# COMPACT_ATOMS: atom_id res chain seq x y z
N MET A 1 13.46 -46.61 10.96
CA MET A 1 14.02 -45.25 11.14
C MET A 1 13.73 -44.26 9.99
N LYS A 2 13.40 -44.68 8.74
CA LYS A 2 13.13 -43.74 7.62
C LYS A 2 11.81 -42.95 7.73
N LYS A 3 10.75 -43.55 8.26
CA LYS A 3 9.39 -42.98 8.30
C LYS A 3 9.29 -41.72 9.19
N ASN A 4 9.99 -41.73 10.33
CA ASN A 4 10.01 -40.61 11.29
C ASN A 4 10.77 -39.40 10.70
N ARG A 5 11.86 -39.66 9.96
CA ARG A 5 12.63 -38.62 9.27
C ARG A 5 11.79 -37.91 8.19
N LEU A 6 10.93 -38.66 7.48
CA LEU A 6 10.02 -38.08 6.49
C LEU A 6 9.02 -37.11 7.13
N PHE A 7 8.39 -37.51 8.23
CA PHE A 7 7.44 -36.64 8.94
C PHE A 7 8.12 -35.38 9.51
N THR A 8 9.35 -35.48 10.00
CA THR A 8 10.12 -34.32 10.45
C THR A 8 10.42 -33.35 9.31
N VAL A 9 10.86 -33.86 8.15
CA VAL A 9 11.15 -33.01 6.98
C VAL A 9 9.88 -32.33 6.46
N VAL A 10 8.77 -33.05 6.37
CA VAL A 10 7.49 -32.47 5.94
C VAL A 10 7.00 -31.39 6.90
N GLY A 11 7.12 -31.61 8.21
CA GLY A 11 6.77 -30.60 9.22
C GLY A 11 7.60 -29.31 9.08
N ILE A 12 8.90 -29.44 8.82
CA ILE A 12 9.79 -28.28 8.60
C ILE A 12 9.38 -27.50 7.34
N VAL A 13 9.08 -28.20 6.24
CA VAL A 13 8.66 -27.55 4.99
C VAL A 13 7.36 -26.76 5.19
N ILE A 14 6.37 -27.34 5.87
CA ILE A 14 5.10 -26.67 6.17
C ILE A 14 5.33 -25.44 7.05
N ALA A 15 6.15 -25.56 8.10
CA ALA A 15 6.50 -24.43 8.96
C ALA A 15 7.20 -23.30 8.18
N LEU A 16 8.08 -23.63 7.23
CA LEU A 16 8.73 -22.66 6.35
C LEU A 16 7.71 -21.97 5.43
N CYS A 17 6.79 -22.71 4.82
CA CYS A 17 5.74 -22.14 3.97
C CYS A 17 4.85 -21.16 4.75
N ILE A 18 4.47 -21.50 5.98
CA ILE A 18 3.69 -20.63 6.86
C ILE A 18 4.48 -19.37 7.21
N ALA A 19 5.77 -19.51 7.57
CA ALA A 19 6.63 -18.36 7.88
C ALA A 19 6.76 -17.40 6.69
N ILE A 20 6.92 -17.93 5.47
CA ILE A 20 6.99 -17.12 4.24
C ILE A 20 5.65 -16.42 3.97
N ALA A 21 4.52 -17.12 4.11
CA ALA A 21 3.20 -16.53 3.92
C ALA A 21 2.92 -15.39 4.93
N LEU A 22 3.30 -15.60 6.20
CA LEU A 22 3.20 -14.58 7.24
C LEU A 22 4.13 -13.40 6.96
N TYR A 23 5.36 -13.66 6.49
CA TYR A 23 6.29 -12.61 6.12
C TYR A 23 5.74 -11.74 4.99
N ILE A 24 5.18 -12.32 3.93
CA ILE A 24 4.56 -11.58 2.82
C ILE A 24 3.34 -10.78 3.30
N PHE A 25 2.52 -11.37 4.18
CA PHE A 25 1.31 -10.71 4.69
C PHE A 25 1.63 -9.53 5.63
N VAL A 26 2.65 -9.66 6.47
CA VAL A 26 3.03 -8.63 7.46
C VAL A 26 3.98 -7.60 6.86
N SER A 27 4.73 -7.95 5.82
CA SER A 27 5.66 -7.01 5.19
C SER A 27 4.90 -5.81 4.64
N PRO A 28 5.20 -4.59 5.11
CA PRO A 28 4.60 -3.39 4.55
C PRO A 28 4.93 -3.33 3.05
N LYS A 29 3.93 -3.09 2.20
CA LYS A 29 4.14 -2.88 0.75
C LYS A 29 5.29 -1.89 0.59
N SER A 30 6.32 -2.26 -0.16
CA SER A 30 7.46 -1.36 -0.41
C SER A 30 6.97 -0.10 -1.13
N THR A 31 7.54 1.05 -0.76
CA THR A 31 7.30 2.34 -1.43
C THR A 31 7.71 2.33 -2.91
N LYS A 32 8.53 1.37 -3.35
CA LYS A 32 9.01 1.23 -4.74
C LYS A 32 7.92 1.08 -5.80
N ASN A 33 6.70 0.68 -5.40
CA ASN A 33 5.59 0.45 -6.32
C ASN A 33 4.55 1.60 -6.27
N ILE A 34 4.84 2.70 -5.59
CA ILE A 34 3.98 3.89 -5.58
C ILE A 34 4.37 4.73 -6.81
N PRO A 35 3.46 4.94 -7.77
CA PRO A 35 3.74 5.77 -8.95
C PRO A 35 3.93 7.24 -8.55
N GLU A 36 4.63 8.02 -9.38
CA GLU A 36 4.77 9.47 -9.14
C GLU A 36 3.43 10.22 -9.31
N LEU A 37 3.26 11.34 -8.60
CA LEU A 37 2.04 12.18 -8.70
C LEU A 37 1.74 12.65 -10.14
N SER A 38 2.79 12.90 -10.93
CA SER A 38 2.68 13.25 -12.36
C SER A 38 2.01 12.15 -13.18
N SER A 39 2.26 10.88 -12.82
CA SER A 39 1.65 9.72 -13.46
C SER A 39 0.21 9.54 -12.97
N ILE A 40 -0.06 9.75 -11.67
CA ILE A 40 -1.43 9.73 -11.10
C ILE A 40 -2.36 10.68 -11.87
N ALA A 41 -1.87 11.86 -12.26
CA ALA A 41 -2.65 12.86 -13.01
C ALA A 41 -3.14 12.38 -14.39
N GLN A 42 -2.55 11.30 -14.94
CA GLN A 42 -2.90 10.74 -16.24
C GLN A 42 -3.71 9.45 -16.14
N MET A 43 -3.95 8.95 -14.91
CA MET A 43 -4.60 7.66 -14.65
C MET A 43 -6.06 7.85 -14.29
N GLU A 44 -6.86 6.82 -14.54
CA GLU A 44 -8.25 6.80 -14.06
C GLU A 44 -8.30 6.59 -12.55
N GLU A 45 -9.25 7.24 -11.87
CA GLU A 45 -9.41 7.14 -10.41
C GLU A 45 -9.52 5.69 -9.92
N ALA A 46 -10.18 4.81 -10.68
CA ALA A 46 -10.32 3.39 -10.35
C ALA A 46 -8.97 2.66 -10.34
N GLU A 47 -8.07 3.01 -11.28
CA GLU A 47 -6.73 2.45 -11.36
C GLU A 47 -5.86 2.96 -10.20
N VAL A 48 -5.93 4.27 -9.92
CA VAL A 48 -5.23 4.88 -8.80
C VAL A 48 -5.65 4.23 -7.48
N ASN A 49 -6.94 4.03 -7.26
CA ASN A 49 -7.47 3.35 -6.09
C ASN A 49 -6.85 1.95 -5.91
N GLN A 50 -6.79 1.15 -6.97
CA GLN A 50 -6.20 -0.19 -6.88
C GLN A 50 -4.71 -0.17 -6.51
N LEU A 51 -3.98 0.86 -6.97
CA LEU A 51 -2.57 1.01 -6.68
C LEU A 51 -2.33 1.44 -5.24
N ILE A 52 -3.01 2.48 -4.77
CA ILE A 52 -2.63 3.14 -3.51
C ILE A 52 -3.41 2.67 -2.28
N VAL A 53 -4.53 1.97 -2.46
CA VAL A 53 -5.29 1.39 -1.34
C VAL A 53 -4.42 0.39 -0.55
N GLY A 54 -4.48 0.51 0.77
CA GLY A 54 -3.71 -0.30 1.72
C GLY A 54 -2.28 0.19 2.01
N TYR A 55 -1.77 1.19 1.29
CA TYR A 55 -0.55 1.89 1.71
C TYR A 55 -0.80 2.73 2.97
N SER A 56 0.23 2.97 3.77
CA SER A 56 0.11 3.98 4.83
C SER A 56 0.34 5.38 4.25
N ILE A 57 -0.28 6.37 4.88
CA ILE A 57 -0.11 7.76 4.46
C ILE A 57 1.35 8.21 4.50
N ASN A 58 2.11 7.75 5.48
CA ASN A 58 3.54 8.07 5.61
C ASN A 58 4.36 7.56 4.40
N GLN A 59 3.96 6.42 3.81
CA GLN A 59 4.62 5.91 2.61
C GLN A 59 4.33 6.76 1.38
N LEU A 60 3.11 7.30 1.29
CA LEU A 60 2.75 8.24 0.23
C LEU A 60 3.51 9.57 0.41
N ILE A 61 3.59 10.09 1.64
CA ILE A 61 4.37 11.29 1.97
C ILE A 61 5.86 11.11 1.64
N GLU A 62 6.42 9.92 1.88
CA GLU A 62 7.83 9.63 1.55
C GLU A 62 8.11 9.72 0.04
N VAL A 63 7.14 9.36 -0.81
CA VAL A 63 7.30 9.35 -2.28
C VAL A 63 6.85 10.65 -2.92
N TRP A 64 5.79 11.28 -2.39
CA TRP A 64 5.15 12.44 -3.00
C TRP A 64 5.44 13.77 -2.29
N GLY A 65 6.05 13.71 -1.10
CA GLY A 65 6.28 14.88 -0.27
C GLY A 65 5.07 15.26 0.59
N GLU A 66 5.22 16.39 1.28
CA GLU A 66 4.20 16.91 2.19
C GLU A 66 2.93 17.29 1.40
N PRO A 67 1.74 16.90 1.89
CA PRO A 67 0.47 17.24 1.23
C PRO A 67 0.12 18.71 1.38
N ASP A 68 -0.63 19.24 0.42
CA ASP A 68 -1.14 20.62 0.45
C ASP A 68 -2.17 20.84 1.57
N ILE A 69 -2.99 19.82 1.82
CA ILE A 69 -3.98 19.83 2.90
C ILE A 69 -3.90 18.50 3.66
N SER A 70 -3.75 18.57 4.98
CA SER A 70 -3.83 17.42 5.87
C SER A 70 -4.93 17.61 6.92
N GLY A 71 -5.87 16.68 6.95
CA GLY A 71 -6.90 16.55 7.97
C GLY A 71 -6.81 15.18 8.67
N ASN A 72 -7.63 14.96 9.69
CA ASN A 72 -7.52 13.76 10.54
C ASN A 72 -7.60 12.42 9.80
N ASN A 73 -8.34 12.34 8.69
CA ASN A 73 -8.50 11.13 7.89
C ASN A 73 -8.51 11.42 6.38
N GLU A 74 -8.20 12.64 5.97
CA GLU A 74 -8.23 13.05 4.58
C GLU A 74 -6.97 13.88 4.31
N VAL A 75 -6.30 13.55 3.22
CA VAL A 75 -5.06 14.21 2.81
C VAL A 75 -5.16 14.52 1.33
N ARG A 76 -4.68 15.69 0.92
CA ARG A 76 -4.81 16.15 -0.46
C ARG A 76 -3.46 16.55 -1.05
N TRP A 77 -3.23 16.13 -2.28
CA TRP A 77 -2.10 16.56 -3.11
C TRP A 77 -2.62 17.18 -4.40
N GLN A 78 -2.07 18.33 -4.77
CA GLN A 78 -2.33 18.95 -6.04
C GLN A 78 -1.62 18.17 -7.15
N LEU A 79 -2.39 17.68 -8.13
CA LEU A 79 -1.87 16.93 -9.27
C LEU A 79 -1.44 17.89 -10.39
N ASN A 80 -2.25 18.91 -10.63
CA ASN A 80 -1.98 19.98 -11.60
C ASN A 80 -2.81 21.24 -11.22
N THR A 81 -2.91 22.21 -12.12
CA THR A 81 -3.61 23.48 -11.85
C THR A 81 -5.11 23.34 -11.59
N THR A 82 -5.74 22.26 -12.05
CA THR A 82 -7.19 22.03 -11.90
C THR A 82 -7.51 20.80 -11.06
N ALA A 83 -6.65 19.79 -11.06
CA ALA A 83 -6.91 18.52 -10.40
C ALA A 83 -6.20 18.38 -9.05
N THR A 84 -6.93 17.83 -8.07
CA THR A 84 -6.45 17.50 -6.73
C THR A 84 -6.76 16.03 -6.42
N LEU A 85 -5.74 15.28 -6.02
CA LEU A 85 -5.89 13.95 -5.46
C LEU A 85 -6.35 14.08 -4.01
N VAL A 86 -7.46 13.45 -3.67
CA VAL A 86 -7.96 13.33 -2.29
C VAL A 86 -7.77 11.90 -1.85
N VAL A 87 -7.05 11.68 -0.75
CA VAL A 87 -6.77 10.38 -0.17
C VAL A 87 -7.42 10.29 1.19
N ASN A 88 -8.32 9.33 1.37
CA ASN A 88 -8.99 9.08 2.63
C ASN A 88 -8.37 7.86 3.33
N THR A 89 -8.08 8.03 4.62
CA THR A 89 -7.45 7.02 5.47
C THR A 89 -8.38 6.59 6.60
N ASN A 90 -8.17 5.37 7.09
CA ASN A 90 -8.76 4.96 8.36
C ASN A 90 -8.02 5.61 9.55
N ASN A 91 -8.52 5.37 10.76
CA ASN A 91 -7.92 5.83 12.02
C ASN A 91 -6.51 5.29 12.32
N LYS A 92 -5.98 4.38 11.49
CA LYS A 92 -4.61 3.85 11.57
C LYS A 92 -3.70 4.44 10.48
N GLY A 93 -4.17 5.44 9.73
CA GLY A 93 -3.42 6.08 8.65
C GLY A 93 -3.22 5.18 7.43
N LYS A 94 -4.06 4.17 7.23
CA LYS A 94 -4.07 3.32 6.02
C LYS A 94 -5.08 3.85 5.02
N VAL A 95 -4.67 3.96 3.75
CA VAL A 95 -5.53 4.42 2.66
C VAL A 95 -6.65 3.42 2.43
N VAL A 96 -7.89 3.93 2.42
CA VAL A 96 -9.11 3.15 2.19
C VAL A 96 -9.69 3.45 0.82
N ILE A 97 -9.62 4.72 0.39
CA ILE A 97 -10.13 5.18 -0.89
C ILE A 97 -9.42 6.49 -1.29
N CYS A 98 -9.32 6.74 -2.58
CA CYS A 98 -8.96 8.03 -3.13
C CYS A 98 -9.97 8.50 -4.18
N GLY A 99 -9.98 9.80 -4.43
CA GLY A 99 -10.74 10.43 -5.50
C GLY A 99 -9.94 11.54 -6.17
N ILE A 100 -10.24 11.82 -7.43
CA ILE A 100 -9.65 12.95 -8.17
C ILE A 100 -10.71 14.03 -8.34
N LEU A 101 -10.51 15.16 -7.68
CA LEU A 101 -11.32 16.36 -7.87
C LEU A 101 -10.72 17.16 -9.04
N GLN A 102 -11.53 17.64 -9.97
CA GLN A 102 -11.13 18.47 -11.13
C GLN A 102 -11.73 19.87 -11.06
#